data_AF-A0A367XTW2-F1
#
_entry.id   AF-A0A367XTW2-F1
#
_cell.length_a   1.000
_cell.length_b   1.000
_cell.length_c   1.000
_cell.angle_alpha   90.00
_cell.angle_beta   90.00
_cell.angle_gamma   90.00
#
_symmetry.space_group_name_H-M   'P 1'
#
loop_
_entity.id
_entity.type
_entity.pdbx_description
1 polymer ?
#
loop_
_entity_poly.entity_id
_entity_poly.type
_entity_poly.pdbx_seq_one_letter_code
_entity_poly.pdbx_strand_id
1 'polypeptide(L)'
;MNDCGCEKARADLEAFVRGELDYCHTAQAEIREHMETCTGCQNEATVARTMTVAIQRACREEVAPDELRRRIVSSLKDVQAEPH
;
A
#
# COMPACT_ATOMS: atom_id res chain seq x y z
N MET A 1 -15.97 -26.02 9.37
CA MET A 1 -15.16 -25.14 8.51
C MET A 1 -15.98 -23.89 8.28
N ASN A 2 -15.79 -22.89 9.15
CA ASN A 2 -16.48 -21.61 9.00
C ASN A 2 -15.75 -20.87 7.88
N ASP A 3 -16.49 -20.42 6.87
CA ASP A 3 -15.91 -19.60 5.83
C ASP A 3 -15.40 -18.30 6.47
N CYS A 4 -14.09 -18.16 6.47
CA CYS A 4 -13.35 -17.01 7.00
C CYS A 4 -13.70 -15.71 6.23
N GLY A 5 -14.32 -15.78 5.05
CA GLY A 5 -14.45 -14.67 4.11
C GLY A 5 -13.16 -14.44 3.30
N CYS A 6 -12.23 -15.40 3.38
CA CYS A 6 -10.89 -15.33 2.80
C CYS A 6 -10.93 -15.21 1.26
N GLU A 7 -11.92 -15.81 0.57
CA GLU A 7 -12.02 -15.74 -0.90
C GLU A 7 -12.27 -14.31 -1.39
N LYS A 8 -13.26 -13.62 -0.79
CA LYS A 8 -13.55 -12.21 -1.09
C LYS A 8 -12.35 -11.34 -0.74
N ALA A 9 -11.79 -11.51 0.46
CA ALA A 9 -10.63 -10.73 0.90
C ALA A 9 -9.44 -10.86 -0.06
N ARG A 10 -9.17 -12.08 -0.56
CA ARG A 10 -8.11 -12.34 -1.53
C ARG A 10 -8.35 -11.67 -2.89
N ALA A 11 -9.59 -11.63 -3.35
CA ALA A 11 -9.94 -10.96 -4.60
C ALA A 11 -9.60 -9.46 -4.56
N ASP A 12 -9.81 -8.82 -3.40
CA ASP A 12 -9.57 -7.38 -3.20
C ASP A 12 -8.15 -7.07 -2.66
N LEU A 13 -7.38 -8.08 -2.25
CA LEU A 13 -6.14 -7.93 -1.48
C LEU A 13 -5.06 -7.13 -2.21
N GLU A 14 -4.83 -7.43 -3.48
CA GLU A 14 -3.79 -6.75 -4.25
C GLU A 14 -4.13 -5.28 -4.45
N ALA A 15 -5.38 -4.99 -4.83
CA ALA A 15 -5.86 -3.62 -4.98
C ALA A 15 -5.77 -2.85 -3.65
N PHE A 16 -6.15 -3.48 -2.54
CA PHE A 16 -6.03 -2.88 -1.21
C PHE A 16 -4.57 -2.57 -0.84
N VAL A 17 -3.66 -3.52 -1.02
CA VAL A 17 -2.23 -3.36 -0.70
C VAL A 17 -1.57 -2.29 -1.55
N ARG A 18 -2.03 -2.08 -2.78
CA ARG A 18 -1.52 -1.05 -3.71
C ARG A 18 -2.21 0.31 -3.53
N GLY A 19 -3.21 0.44 -2.67
CA GLY A 19 -3.97 1.68 -2.47
C GLY A 19 -4.95 1.98 -3.61
N GLU A 20 -5.37 0.96 -4.35
CA GLU A 20 -6.24 1.11 -5.53
C GLU A 20 -7.73 1.05 -5.19
N LEU A 21 -8.08 0.88 -3.89
CA LEU A 21 -9.48 0.85 -3.41
C LEU A 21 -10.00 2.21 -2.91
N ASP A 22 -9.25 3.30 -3.09
CA ASP A 22 -9.56 4.61 -2.49
C ASP A 22 -10.96 5.16 -2.82
N TYR A 23 -11.53 4.78 -3.95
CA TYR A 23 -12.88 5.20 -4.36
C TYR A 23 -14.01 4.30 -3.84
N CYS A 24 -13.70 3.11 -3.31
CA CYS A 24 -14.67 2.17 -2.77
C CYS A 24 -14.43 1.95 -1.27
N HIS A 25 -14.89 2.92 -0.46
CA HIS A 25 -14.71 2.89 1.00
C HIS A 25 -15.26 1.62 1.65
N THR A 26 -16.35 1.06 1.13
CA THR A 26 -16.92 -0.20 1.65
C THR A 26 -15.95 -1.37 1.47
N ALA A 27 -15.44 -1.60 0.26
CA ALA A 27 -14.48 -2.68 0.00
C ALA A 27 -13.19 -2.48 0.82
N GLN A 28 -12.74 -1.23 0.94
CA GLN A 28 -11.58 -0.88 1.76
C GLN A 28 -11.79 -1.18 3.26
N ALA A 29 -13.00 -0.94 3.79
CA ALA A 29 -13.34 -1.23 5.18
C ALA A 29 -13.46 -2.74 5.43
N GLU A 30 -14.17 -3.46 4.56
CA GLU A 30 -14.39 -4.90 4.68
C GLU A 30 -13.06 -5.69 4.68
N ILE A 31 -12.15 -5.39 3.76
CA ILE A 31 -10.87 -6.08 3.72
C ILE A 31 -9.99 -5.71 4.91
N ARG A 32 -10.05 -4.46 5.38
CA ARG A 32 -9.32 -4.02 6.58
C ARG A 32 -9.77 -4.79 7.80
N GLU A 33 -11.07 -4.86 8.04
CA GLU A 33 -11.67 -5.62 9.14
C GLU A 33 -11.26 -7.10 9.07
N HIS A 34 -11.25 -7.68 7.87
CA HIS A 34 -10.78 -9.05 7.68
C HIS A 34 -9.27 -9.21 8.00
N MET A 35 -8.42 -8.27 7.56
CA MET A 35 -6.98 -8.30 7.86
C MET A 35 -6.70 -8.26 9.36
N GLU A 36 -7.53 -7.59 10.16
CA GLU A 36 -7.33 -7.49 11.61
C GLU A 36 -7.43 -8.85 12.32
N THR A 37 -8.14 -9.82 11.74
CA THR A 37 -8.43 -11.11 12.38
C THR A 37 -7.85 -12.32 11.64
N CYS A 38 -7.44 -12.16 10.37
CA CYS A 38 -6.99 -13.27 9.54
C CYS A 38 -5.47 -13.25 9.26
N THR A 39 -4.71 -14.07 9.99
CA THR A 39 -3.25 -14.23 9.78
C THR A 39 -2.91 -14.72 8.37
N GLY A 40 -3.75 -15.55 7.75
CA GLY A 40 -3.53 -16.05 6.39
C GLY A 40 -3.44 -14.91 5.38
N CYS A 41 -4.41 -14.00 5.42
CA CYS A 41 -4.45 -12.86 4.51
C CYS A 41 -3.42 -11.77 4.88
N GLN A 42 -3.04 -11.63 6.15
CA GLN A 42 -1.90 -10.77 6.55
C GLN A 42 -0.58 -11.27 5.93
N ASN A 43 -0.36 -12.60 5.91
CA ASN A 43 0.80 -13.20 5.27
C ASN A 43 0.80 -12.97 3.76
N GLU A 44 -0.35 -13.12 3.10
CA GLU A 44 -0.48 -12.84 1.66
C GLU A 44 -0.25 -11.36 1.34
N ALA A 45 -0.76 -10.44 2.16
CA ALA A 45 -0.46 -9.01 2.03
C ALA A 45 1.05 -8.74 2.12
N THR A 46 1.75 -9.45 3.01
CA THR A 46 3.21 -9.35 3.16
C THR A 46 3.92 -9.85 1.90
N VAL A 47 3.48 -10.95 1.31
CA VAL A 47 4.02 -11.47 0.04
C VAL A 47 3.82 -10.46 -1.09
N ALA A 48 2.60 -9.94 -1.26
CA ALA A 48 2.28 -8.96 -2.31
C ALA A 48 3.13 -7.68 -2.20
N ARG A 49 3.32 -7.16 -0.97
CA ARG A 49 4.21 -6.01 -0.70
C ARG A 49 5.66 -6.33 -1.04
N THR A 50 6.13 -7.49 -0.62
CA THR A 50 7.53 -7.93 -0.82
C THR A 50 7.84 -8.07 -2.31
N MET A 51 6.94 -8.68 -3.08
CA MET A 51 7.09 -8.78 -4.54
C MET A 51 7.14 -7.41 -5.21
N THR A 52 6.24 -6.50 -4.82
CA THR A 52 6.24 -5.13 -5.35
C THR A 52 7.56 -4.41 -5.09
N VAL A 53 8.08 -4.50 -3.86
CA VAL A 53 9.38 -3.91 -3.51
C VAL A 53 10.54 -4.56 -4.27
N ALA A 54 10.51 -5.88 -4.46
CA ALA A 54 11.54 -6.59 -5.23
C ALA A 54 11.58 -6.13 -6.69
N ILE A 55 10.41 -6.01 -7.33
CA ILE A 55 10.28 -5.50 -8.70
C ILE A 55 10.77 -4.06 -8.78
N GLN A 56 10.31 -3.17 -7.89
CA GLN A 56 10.76 -1.78 -7.85
C GLN A 56 12.28 -1.64 -7.71
N ARG A 57 12.92 -2.52 -6.93
CA ARG A 57 14.39 -2.54 -6.79
C ARG A 57 15.08 -2.98 -8.07
N ALA A 58 14.52 -3.96 -8.77
CA ALA A 58 15.05 -4.43 -10.04
C ALA A 58 14.93 -3.35 -11.15
N CYS A 59 13.86 -2.56 -11.12
CA CYS A 59 13.61 -1.50 -12.12
C CYS A 59 14.30 -0.15 -11.82
N ARG A 60 15.36 -0.11 -10.98
CA ARG A 60 16.02 1.14 -10.53
C ARG A 60 16.90 1.85 -11.57
N GLU A 61 16.91 1.39 -12.81
CA GLU A 61 17.79 1.89 -13.87
C GLU A 61 17.53 3.38 -14.18
N GLU A 62 16.30 3.87 -13.96
CA GLU A 62 15.91 5.27 -14.13
C GLU A 62 15.78 5.98 -12.78
N VAL A 63 16.76 6.84 -12.47
CA VAL A 63 16.77 7.64 -11.23
C VAL A 63 16.11 8.99 -11.48
N ALA A 64 15.18 9.40 -10.62
CA ALA A 64 14.56 10.71 -10.71
C ALA A 64 15.62 11.84 -10.65
N PRO A 65 15.44 12.94 -11.41
CA PRO A 65 16.40 14.04 -11.41
C PRO A 65 16.65 14.63 -10.02
N ASP A 66 17.92 14.88 -9.68
CA ASP A 66 18.31 15.41 -8.37
C ASP A 66 17.66 16.75 -8.03
N GLU A 67 17.42 17.58 -9.04
CA GLU A 67 16.71 18.84 -8.88
C GLU A 67 15.27 18.65 -8.37
N LEU A 68 14.57 17.63 -8.86
CA LEU A 68 13.21 17.33 -8.45
C LEU A 68 13.20 16.88 -6.99
N ARG A 69 14.15 16.02 -6.62
CA ARG A 69 14.32 15.59 -5.22
C ARG A 69 14.58 16.79 -4.30
N ARG A 70 15.49 17.70 -4.67
CA ARG A 70 15.77 18.92 -3.89
C ARG A 70 14.52 19.79 -3.72
N ARG A 71 13.77 20.00 -4.80
CA ARG A 71 12.51 20.76 -4.77
C ARG A 71 11.50 20.16 -3.80
N ILE A 72 11.24 18.86 -3.91
CA ILE A 72 10.29 18.15 -3.03
C ILE A 72 10.73 18.24 -1.57
N VAL A 73 12.00 17.96 -1.28
CA VAL A 73 12.52 18.01 0.09
C VAL A 73 12.44 19.41 0.69
N SER A 74 12.63 20.47 -0.12
CA SER A 74 12.43 21.85 0.34
C SER A 74 10.97 22.09 0.70
N SER A 75 10.04 21.79 -0.21
CA SER A 75 8.60 22.01 0.02
C SER A 75 8.08 21.25 1.24
N LEU A 76 8.55 20.02 1.48
CA LEU A 76 8.18 19.25 2.66
C LEU A 76 8.64 19.91 3.97
N LYS A 77 9.82 20.54 3.98
CA LYS A 77 10.31 21.27 5.15
C LYS A 77 9.49 22.52 5.42
N ASP A 78 9.09 23.24 4.36
CA ASP A 78 8.28 24.45 4.48
C ASP A 78 6.92 24.12 5.13
N VAL A 79 6.24 23.08 4.63
CA VAL A 79 4.95 22.60 5.18
C VAL A 79 5.07 22.15 6.65
N GLN A 80 6.19 21.54 7.04
CA GLN A 80 6.42 21.10 8.42
C GLN A 80 6.78 22.25 9.38
N ALA A 81 7.30 23.36 8.85
CA ALA A 81 7.68 24.53 9.63
C ALA A 81 6.51 25.50 9.88
N GLU A 82 5.43 25.41 9.10
CA GLU A 82 4.21 26.16 9.33
C GLU A 82 3.53 25.67 10.63
N PRO A 83 3.32 26.54 11.63
CA PRO A 83 2.56 26.17 12.82
C PRO A 83 1.09 25.93 12.44
N HIS A 84 0.56 24.77 12.82
CA HIS A 84 -0.85 24.40 12.67
C HIS A 84 -1.81 25.39 13.33
#